data_AF-A0A948R424-F1
#
_entry.id   AF-A0A948R424-F1
#
_cell.length_a   1.000
_cell.length_b   1.000
_cell.length_c   1.000
_cell.angle_alpha   90.00
_cell.angle_beta   90.00
_cell.angle_gamma   90.00
#
_symmetry.space_group_name_H-M   'P 1'
#
loop_
_entity.id
_entity.type
_entity.pdbx_description
1 polymer ?
#
loop_
_entity_poly.entity_id
_entity_poly.type
_entity_poly.pdbx_seq_one_letter_code
_entity_poly.pdbx_strand_id
1 'polypeptide(L)'
;MLAGERQWRANLGATNAAQWQEAAITDLLATLDSYAPHRQPVTKQLAEAYRRQADIAANRPRAPSPILPSETAEFQRIDSDLLKMSWPAFIHEARKDPNHHFETRMKFLRYLQTLFAREQTFESLTVSEWKAVAGIVHPDAVADSGLEKYQIGWFGSMQGSGSFTKLVANKDSRIAKAIDCIPSRGPVTESDFDRFCVLFESAFSDSARIGRYPTATRLLAMKRPDVFVCVNNGNKASLADALHFAPTTLSLDNYWERVIEPIRLAKWYNAPRPEGADAKAWDCRAALVDAIHYEAV
;
A
#
# COMPACT_ATOMS: atom_id res chain seq x y z
N MET A 1 26.22 76.53 16.37
CA MET A 1 24.93 75.81 16.27
C MET A 1 25.16 74.29 16.18
N LEU A 2 26.00 73.71 17.06
CA LEU A 2 26.49 72.31 16.91
C LEU A 2 26.53 71.50 18.23
N ALA A 3 25.71 71.88 19.22
CA ALA A 3 25.63 71.19 20.51
C ALA A 3 24.27 70.54 20.80
N GLY A 4 23.22 70.82 19.99
CA GLY A 4 21.94 70.14 20.14
C GLY A 4 21.93 68.76 19.51
N GLU A 5 22.47 68.61 18.29
CA GLU A 5 22.15 67.48 17.40
C GLU A 5 22.60 66.08 17.80
N ARG A 6 23.51 65.98 18.76
CA ARG A 6 24.06 64.70 19.21
C ARG A 6 23.38 64.13 20.45
N GLN A 7 22.57 64.92 21.17
CA GLN A 7 22.01 64.49 22.45
C GLN A 7 20.66 63.76 22.33
N TRP A 8 19.92 63.96 21.23
CA TRP A 8 18.59 63.36 21.06
C TRP A 8 18.61 62.00 20.33
N ARG A 9 19.65 61.74 19.53
CA ARG A 9 19.84 60.44 18.86
C ARG A 9 20.38 59.34 19.79
N ALA A 10 20.97 59.70 20.93
CA ALA A 10 21.49 58.73 21.89
C ALA A 10 20.42 58.24 22.89
N ASN A 11 19.42 59.07 23.23
CA ASN A 11 18.44 58.77 24.29
C ASN A 11 17.12 58.14 23.80
N LEU A 12 16.89 58.06 22.48
CA LEU A 12 15.67 57.49 21.89
C LEU A 12 15.91 56.16 21.15
N GLY A 13 17.16 55.78 20.90
CA GLY A 13 17.50 54.61 20.07
C GLY A 13 17.61 53.29 20.86
N ALA A 14 18.21 53.32 22.05
CA ALA A 14 18.44 52.11 22.85
C ALA A 14 17.22 51.70 23.69
N THR A 15 16.52 52.68 24.27
CA THR A 15 15.31 52.48 25.10
C THR A 15 14.13 52.01 24.27
N ASN A 16 13.94 52.55 23.07
CA ASN A 16 12.95 52.02 22.14
C ASN A 16 13.34 50.63 21.66
N ALA A 17 14.56 50.40 21.18
CA ALA A 17 14.94 49.06 20.69
C ALA A 17 14.72 47.96 21.75
N ALA A 18 15.04 48.24 23.01
CA ALA A 18 14.77 47.34 24.14
C ALA A 18 13.26 47.17 24.41
N GLN A 19 12.47 48.24 24.42
CA GLN A 19 11.00 48.16 24.58
C GLN A 19 10.30 47.43 23.43
N TRP A 20 10.76 47.64 22.19
CA TRP A 20 10.24 46.96 21.00
C TRP A 20 10.61 45.48 21.03
N GLN A 21 11.80 45.12 21.51
CA GLN A 21 12.17 43.72 21.76
C GLN A 21 11.34 43.09 22.87
N GLU A 22 11.11 43.79 23.97
CA GLU A 22 10.32 43.29 25.10
C GLU A 22 8.84 43.10 24.73
N ALA A 23 8.27 44.03 23.96
CA ALA A 23 6.92 43.89 23.41
C ALA A 23 6.82 42.72 22.43
N ALA A 24 7.79 42.53 21.54
CA ALA A 24 7.82 41.41 20.60
C ALA A 24 7.97 40.05 21.30
N ILE A 25 8.79 39.96 22.35
CA ILE A 25 8.94 38.74 23.16
C ILE A 25 7.63 38.46 23.90
N THR A 26 6.99 39.48 24.46
CA THR A 26 5.70 39.34 25.17
C THR A 26 4.61 38.83 24.24
N ASP A 27 4.52 39.37 23.02
CA ASP A 27 3.56 38.95 22.01
C ASP A 27 3.83 37.53 21.51
N LEU A 28 5.11 37.16 21.35
CA LEU A 28 5.51 35.78 21.03
C LEU A 28 5.10 34.80 22.13
N LEU A 29 5.32 35.14 23.40
CA LEU A 29 4.93 34.30 24.54
C LEU A 29 3.42 34.17 24.65
N ALA A 30 2.66 35.26 24.50
CA ALA A 30 1.20 35.24 24.47
C ALA A 30 0.67 34.38 23.33
N THR A 31 1.31 34.46 22.16
CA THR A 31 1.01 33.60 21.01
C THR A 31 1.29 32.14 21.34
N LEU A 32 2.46 31.81 21.89
CA LEU A 32 2.80 30.43 22.30
C LEU A 32 1.82 29.87 23.34
N ASP A 33 1.36 30.70 24.27
CA ASP A 33 0.37 30.32 25.29
C ASP A 33 -1.04 30.15 24.73
N SER A 34 -1.41 30.89 23.68
CA SER A 34 -2.66 30.65 22.95
C SER A 34 -2.73 29.24 22.36
N TYR A 35 -1.57 28.62 22.05
CA TYR A 35 -1.48 27.24 21.58
C TYR A 35 -1.52 26.18 22.69
N ALA A 36 -1.59 26.55 23.98
CA ALA A 36 -1.62 25.59 25.09
C ALA A 36 -2.64 24.45 24.93
N PRO A 37 -3.89 24.69 24.47
CA PRO A 37 -4.88 23.62 24.22
C PRO A 37 -4.46 22.62 23.12
N HIS A 38 -3.54 23.02 22.25
CA HIS A 38 -3.05 22.22 21.13
C HIS A 38 -1.71 21.53 21.42
N ARG A 39 -1.08 21.81 22.58
CA ARG A 39 0.19 21.19 22.96
C ARG A 39 -0.05 19.71 23.23
N GLN A 40 0.77 18.86 22.61
CA GLN A 40 0.79 17.43 22.86
C GLN A 40 2.19 16.98 23.25
N PRO A 41 2.32 16.06 24.22
CA PRO A 41 3.63 15.51 24.56
C PRO A 41 4.19 14.71 23.38
N VAL A 42 5.45 14.94 23.05
CA VAL A 42 6.17 14.12 22.06
C VAL A 42 6.51 12.79 22.70
N THR A 43 5.60 11.82 22.58
CA THR A 43 5.84 10.45 23.07
C THR A 43 6.82 9.71 22.17
N LYS A 44 7.41 8.61 22.66
CA LYS A 44 8.27 7.74 21.85
C LYS A 44 7.53 7.17 20.63
N GLN A 45 6.29 6.73 20.82
CA GLN A 45 5.42 6.22 19.76
C GLN A 45 5.17 7.27 18.68
N LEU A 46 4.82 8.51 19.08
CA LEU A 46 4.66 9.63 18.17
C LEU A 46 5.94 9.92 17.39
N ALA A 47 7.07 10.05 18.09
CA ALA A 47 8.34 10.36 17.46
C ALA A 47 8.80 9.28 16.47
N GLU A 48 8.51 8.01 16.74
CA GLU A 48 8.81 6.89 15.84
C GLU A 48 7.87 6.87 14.63
N ALA A 49 6.56 7.06 14.81
CA ALA A 49 5.60 7.12 13.72
C ALA A 49 5.85 8.32 12.81
N TYR A 50 6.13 9.49 13.39
CA TYR A 50 6.47 10.70 12.64
C TYR A 50 7.75 10.50 11.81
N ARG A 51 8.80 9.91 12.38
CA ARG A 51 10.04 9.61 11.64
C ARG A 51 9.80 8.67 10.47
N ARG A 52 9.01 7.60 10.64
CA ARG A 52 8.64 6.69 9.53
C ARG A 52 7.95 7.46 8.40
N GLN A 53 6.98 8.30 8.74
CA GLN A 53 6.26 9.11 7.75
C GLN A 53 7.19 10.11 7.05
N ALA A 54 8.11 10.74 7.80
CA ALA A 54 9.11 11.67 7.27
C ALA A 54 10.10 10.99 6.31
N ASP A 55 10.62 9.82 6.64
CA ASP A 55 11.54 9.04 5.78
C ASP A 55 10.87 8.69 4.43
N ILE A 56 9.58 8.38 4.47
CA ILE A 56 8.80 8.06 3.27
C ILE A 56 8.49 9.32 2.47
N ALA A 57 8.11 10.40 3.16
CA ALA A 57 7.84 11.70 2.57
C ALA A 57 9.07 12.28 1.87
N ALA A 58 10.28 12.07 2.40
CA ALA A 58 11.53 12.54 1.81
C ALA A 58 11.78 11.99 0.39
N ASN A 59 11.20 10.83 0.08
CA ASN A 59 11.32 10.17 -1.22
C ASN A 59 10.16 10.54 -2.18
N ARG A 60 9.28 11.49 -1.81
CA ARG A 60 8.14 11.93 -2.62
C ARG A 60 8.31 13.38 -3.09
N PRO A 61 7.94 13.72 -4.34
CA PRO A 61 7.95 15.11 -4.82
C PRO A 61 7.03 16.02 -4.00
N ARG A 62 5.94 15.47 -3.47
CA ARG A 62 4.99 16.15 -2.59
C ARG A 62 4.71 15.27 -1.38
N ALA A 63 5.30 15.63 -0.26
CA ALA A 63 5.08 14.96 1.01
C ALA A 63 3.63 15.17 1.49
N PRO A 64 2.88 14.11 1.82
CA PRO A 64 1.62 14.27 2.54
C PRO A 64 1.88 14.79 3.96
N SER A 65 0.88 15.45 4.54
CA SER A 65 0.93 15.80 5.96
C SER A 65 1.06 14.53 6.81
N PRO A 66 1.92 14.52 7.84
CA PRO A 66 2.02 13.36 8.72
C PRO A 66 0.74 13.24 9.54
N ILE A 67 0.20 12.03 9.62
CA ILE A 67 -0.91 11.65 10.48
C ILE A 67 -0.40 11.67 11.93
N LEU A 68 -1.11 12.40 12.79
CA LEU A 68 -0.71 12.58 14.19
C LEU A 68 -1.55 11.71 15.12
N PRO A 69 -1.05 11.32 16.31
CA PRO A 69 -1.80 10.52 17.27
C PRO A 69 -3.10 11.16 17.78
N SER A 70 -3.24 12.49 17.61
CA SER A 70 -4.50 13.21 17.84
C SER A 70 -5.64 12.69 16.96
N GLU A 71 -5.32 12.13 15.80
CA GLU A 71 -6.25 11.53 14.84
C GLU A 71 -6.34 10.02 15.13
N THR A 72 -6.85 9.64 16.31
CA THR A 72 -6.73 8.28 16.87
C THR A 72 -7.06 7.17 15.87
N ALA A 73 -8.15 7.31 15.10
CA ALA A 73 -8.57 6.31 14.12
C ALA A 73 -7.60 6.20 12.93
N GLU A 74 -7.09 7.31 12.42
CA GLU A 74 -6.15 7.33 11.29
C GLU A 74 -4.75 6.89 11.74
N PHE A 75 -4.35 7.30 12.94
CA PHE A 75 -3.07 6.90 13.52
C PHE A 75 -2.99 5.40 13.76
N GLN A 76 -4.07 4.78 14.27
CA GLN A 76 -4.13 3.33 14.47
C GLN A 76 -3.88 2.57 13.16
N ARG A 77 -4.48 3.00 12.03
CA ARG A 77 -4.28 2.38 10.71
C ARG A 77 -2.82 2.30 10.27
N ILE A 78 -1.97 3.21 10.74
CA ILE A 78 -0.56 3.33 10.33
C ILE A 78 0.44 2.89 11.41
N ASP A 79 -0.04 2.47 12.58
CA ASP A 79 0.78 2.13 13.74
C ASP A 79 0.65 0.67 14.21
N SER A 80 0.23 -0.23 13.32
CA SER A 80 0.16 -1.66 13.63
C SER A 80 1.51 -2.37 13.60
N ASP A 81 1.57 -3.56 14.19
CA ASP A 81 2.78 -4.39 14.24
C ASP A 81 3.26 -4.79 12.84
N LEU A 82 2.33 -5.15 11.94
CA LEU A 82 2.63 -5.45 10.53
C LEU A 82 3.46 -4.34 9.88
N LEU A 83 3.09 -3.07 10.09
CA LEU A 83 3.75 -1.93 9.46
C LEU A 83 5.09 -1.59 10.13
N LYS A 84 5.25 -1.95 11.40
CA LYS A 84 6.47 -1.71 12.18
C LYS A 84 7.58 -2.75 11.95
N MET A 85 7.26 -3.92 11.37
CA MET A 85 8.24 -4.98 11.10
C MET A 85 9.39 -4.49 10.23
N SER A 86 10.63 -4.81 10.65
CA SER A 86 11.79 -4.71 9.76
C SER A 86 11.69 -5.74 8.63
N TRP A 87 12.45 -5.56 7.55
CA TRP A 87 12.48 -6.56 6.47
C TRP A 87 12.80 -7.99 6.98
N PRO A 88 13.83 -8.22 7.82
CA PRO A 88 14.11 -9.54 8.39
C PRO A 88 12.95 -10.14 9.19
N ALA A 89 12.22 -9.31 9.96
CA ALA A 89 11.07 -9.78 10.73
C ALA A 89 9.90 -10.16 9.80
N PHE A 90 9.60 -9.31 8.82
CA PHE A 90 8.54 -9.56 7.84
C PHE A 90 8.78 -10.85 7.07
N ILE A 91 9.98 -11.06 6.52
CA ILE A 91 10.27 -12.27 5.74
C ILE A 91 10.30 -13.52 6.62
N HIS A 92 10.72 -13.38 7.89
CA HIS A 92 10.64 -14.47 8.85
C HIS A 92 9.18 -14.90 9.08
N GLU A 93 8.27 -13.97 9.33
CA GLU A 93 6.83 -14.27 9.48
C GLU A 93 6.24 -14.86 8.21
N ALA A 94 6.52 -14.26 7.04
CA ALA A 94 6.02 -14.77 5.76
C ALA A 94 6.50 -16.20 5.46
N ARG A 95 7.71 -16.58 5.89
CA ARG A 95 8.26 -17.93 5.69
C ARG A 95 7.63 -18.99 6.59
N LYS A 96 7.00 -18.60 7.71
CA LYS A 96 6.29 -19.55 8.57
C LYS A 96 5.12 -20.21 7.84
N ASP A 97 4.47 -19.46 6.94
CA ASP A 97 3.33 -19.83 6.09
C ASP A 97 2.72 -21.20 6.42
N PRO A 98 1.90 -21.27 7.48
CA PRO A 98 1.43 -22.55 8.02
C PRO A 98 0.45 -23.25 7.08
N ASN A 99 -0.12 -22.51 6.12
CA ASN A 99 -1.20 -23.00 5.25
C ASN A 99 -0.71 -23.35 3.84
N HIS A 100 0.22 -22.56 3.29
CA HIS A 100 0.52 -22.57 1.86
C HIS A 100 2.03 -22.52 1.56
N HIS A 101 2.88 -23.29 2.26
CA HIS A 101 4.31 -23.49 1.94
C HIS A 101 4.99 -22.36 1.13
N PHE A 102 5.65 -21.43 1.82
CA PHE A 102 6.27 -20.24 1.25
C PHE A 102 7.00 -20.44 -0.11
N GLU A 103 7.82 -21.49 -0.23
CA GLU A 103 8.60 -21.76 -1.44
C GLU A 103 7.71 -22.00 -2.68
N THR A 104 6.54 -22.59 -2.49
CA THR A 104 5.59 -22.84 -3.58
C THR A 104 4.84 -21.57 -3.97
N ARG A 105 4.46 -20.71 -3.02
CA ARG A 105 3.97 -19.36 -3.32
C ARG A 105 4.99 -18.58 -4.14
N MET A 106 6.26 -18.63 -3.76
CA MET A 106 7.33 -17.99 -4.49
C MET A 106 7.48 -18.55 -5.91
N LYS A 107 7.46 -19.88 -6.10
CA LYS A 107 7.46 -20.48 -7.44
C LYS A 107 6.30 -19.96 -8.29
N PHE A 108 5.11 -19.85 -7.72
CA PHE A 108 3.94 -19.36 -8.45
C PHE A 108 4.08 -17.88 -8.84
N LEU A 109 4.44 -17.00 -7.90
CA LEU A 109 4.66 -15.58 -8.21
C LEU A 109 5.76 -15.39 -9.26
N ARG A 110 6.84 -16.20 -9.19
CA ARG A 110 7.90 -16.18 -10.20
C ARG A 110 7.42 -16.60 -11.58
N TYR A 111 6.59 -17.64 -11.66
CA TYR A 111 5.95 -18.04 -12.92
C TYR A 111 5.10 -16.90 -13.50
N LEU A 112 4.27 -16.23 -12.69
CA LEU A 112 3.46 -15.13 -13.18
C LEU A 112 4.30 -13.93 -13.65
N GLN A 113 5.41 -13.63 -12.96
CA GLN A 113 6.34 -12.61 -13.41
C GLN A 113 6.97 -12.93 -14.78
N THR A 114 7.23 -14.21 -15.09
CA THR A 114 7.73 -14.57 -16.44
C THR A 114 6.64 -14.40 -17.51
N LEU A 115 5.38 -14.71 -17.21
CA LEU A 115 4.27 -14.46 -18.12
C LEU A 115 4.14 -12.99 -18.50
N PHE A 116 4.13 -12.10 -17.50
CA PHE A 116 4.03 -10.65 -17.72
C PHE A 116 5.27 -10.02 -18.35
N ALA A 117 6.43 -10.69 -18.27
CA ALA A 117 7.64 -10.25 -18.95
C ALA A 117 7.71 -10.74 -20.41
N ARG A 118 7.05 -11.86 -20.73
CA ARG A 118 7.06 -12.48 -22.06
C ARG A 118 6.21 -11.69 -23.05
N GLU A 119 5.02 -11.28 -22.64
CA GLU A 119 4.06 -10.61 -23.51
C GLU A 119 3.98 -9.10 -23.23
N GLN A 120 3.79 -8.30 -24.28
CA GLN A 120 3.57 -6.85 -24.12
C GLN A 120 2.18 -6.52 -23.58
N THR A 121 1.18 -7.37 -23.87
CA THR A 121 -0.21 -7.18 -23.45
C THR A 121 -0.74 -8.44 -22.78
N PHE A 122 -1.64 -8.28 -21.81
CA PHE A 122 -2.29 -9.41 -21.16
C PHE A 122 -3.15 -10.21 -22.14
N GLU A 123 -3.69 -9.56 -23.18
CA GLU A 123 -4.49 -10.20 -24.22
C GLU A 123 -3.72 -11.25 -25.02
N SER A 124 -2.40 -11.12 -25.15
CA SER A 124 -1.56 -12.11 -25.85
C SER A 124 -1.43 -13.44 -25.11
N LEU A 125 -1.67 -13.48 -23.79
CA LEU A 125 -1.57 -14.71 -23.01
C LEU A 125 -2.64 -15.73 -23.42
N THR A 126 -2.34 -17.02 -23.24
CA THR A 126 -3.28 -18.11 -23.49
C THR A 126 -4.43 -18.10 -22.48
N VAL A 127 -5.55 -18.76 -22.81
CA VAL A 127 -6.69 -18.89 -21.87
C VAL A 127 -6.27 -19.58 -20.56
N SER A 128 -5.35 -20.54 -20.63
CA SER A 128 -4.79 -21.21 -19.45
C SER A 128 -4.02 -20.25 -18.55
N GLU A 129 -3.18 -19.39 -19.12
CA GLU A 129 -2.43 -18.37 -18.38
C GLU A 129 -3.36 -17.29 -17.79
N TRP A 130 -4.41 -16.91 -18.52
CA TRP A 130 -5.50 -16.07 -18.01
C TRP A 130 -6.14 -16.68 -16.76
N LYS A 131 -6.47 -17.97 -16.79
CA LYS A 131 -7.01 -18.70 -15.63
C LYS A 131 -6.03 -18.72 -14.46
N ALA A 132 -4.74 -18.91 -14.71
CA ALA A 132 -3.70 -18.91 -13.67
C ALA A 132 -3.62 -17.55 -12.95
N VAL A 133 -3.53 -16.46 -13.72
CA VAL A 133 -3.51 -15.09 -13.18
C VAL A 133 -4.79 -14.79 -12.41
N ALA A 134 -5.94 -15.19 -12.95
CA ALA A 134 -7.25 -14.99 -12.32
C ALA A 134 -7.51 -15.88 -11.09
N GLY A 135 -6.67 -16.89 -10.81
CA GLY A 135 -6.92 -17.83 -9.71
C GLY A 135 -8.11 -18.77 -9.96
N ILE A 136 -8.35 -19.13 -11.23
CA ILE A 136 -9.39 -20.09 -11.65
C ILE A 136 -8.78 -21.48 -11.66
N VAL A 137 -9.26 -22.36 -10.78
CA VAL A 137 -8.63 -23.67 -10.55
C VAL A 137 -8.93 -24.63 -11.70
N HIS A 138 -7.95 -24.84 -12.59
CA HIS A 138 -8.07 -25.73 -13.75
C HIS A 138 -6.75 -26.47 -14.01
N PRO A 139 -6.74 -27.76 -14.36
CA PRO A 139 -5.51 -28.51 -14.64
C PRO A 139 -4.59 -27.82 -15.66
N ASP A 140 -5.15 -27.39 -16.79
CA ASP A 140 -4.38 -26.77 -17.87
C ASP A 140 -3.80 -25.40 -17.53
N ALA A 141 -4.27 -24.73 -16.46
CA ALA A 141 -3.83 -23.38 -16.10
C ALA A 141 -2.37 -23.34 -15.61
N VAL A 142 -1.81 -24.48 -15.23
CA VAL A 142 -0.42 -24.64 -14.77
C VAL A 142 0.33 -25.73 -15.53
N ALA A 143 -0.18 -26.11 -16.70
CA ALA A 143 0.56 -26.99 -17.60
C ALA A 143 1.95 -26.37 -17.84
N ASP A 144 2.99 -27.18 -17.67
CA ASP A 144 4.40 -26.81 -17.85
C ASP A 144 5.00 -25.80 -16.84
N SER A 145 4.24 -25.36 -15.82
CA SER A 145 4.76 -24.43 -14.81
C SER A 145 5.49 -25.13 -13.64
N GLY A 146 5.42 -26.47 -13.57
CA GLY A 146 5.91 -27.26 -12.42
C GLY A 146 5.11 -27.03 -11.13
N LEU A 147 3.89 -26.52 -11.23
CA LEU A 147 2.96 -26.29 -10.12
C LEU A 147 1.80 -27.29 -10.19
N GLU A 148 1.24 -27.61 -9.04
CA GLU A 148 0.00 -28.38 -8.96
C GLU A 148 -1.21 -27.47 -9.16
N LYS A 149 -2.29 -28.01 -9.76
CA LYS A 149 -3.49 -27.24 -10.11
C LYS A 149 -4.10 -26.45 -8.95
N TYR A 150 -4.02 -26.91 -7.70
CA TYR A 150 -4.63 -26.20 -6.57
C TYR A 150 -3.80 -24.99 -6.11
N GLN A 151 -2.52 -24.93 -6.47
CA GLN A 151 -1.60 -23.87 -6.05
C GLN A 151 -1.97 -22.51 -6.67
N ILE A 152 -2.69 -22.49 -7.80
CA ILE A 152 -3.21 -21.23 -8.38
C ILE A 152 -4.22 -20.52 -7.47
N GLY A 153 -4.88 -21.27 -6.58
CA GLY A 153 -5.81 -20.74 -5.60
C GLY A 153 -5.14 -20.14 -4.35
N TRP A 154 -3.82 -20.26 -4.17
CA TRP A 154 -3.15 -19.90 -2.90
C TRP A 154 -3.07 -18.40 -2.63
N PHE A 155 -3.33 -17.55 -3.62
CA PHE A 155 -3.62 -16.12 -3.42
C PHE A 155 -5.10 -15.85 -3.71
N GLY A 156 -5.99 -16.67 -3.16
CA GLY A 156 -7.44 -16.64 -3.42
C GLY A 156 -7.85 -17.40 -4.68
N SER A 157 -8.77 -18.37 -4.51
CA SER A 157 -9.48 -19.02 -5.60
C SER A 157 -10.68 -18.17 -6.03
N MET A 158 -10.70 -17.73 -7.28
CA MET A 158 -11.80 -16.94 -7.84
C MET A 158 -12.85 -17.80 -8.55
N GLN A 159 -12.73 -19.13 -8.46
CA GLN A 159 -13.58 -20.11 -9.13
C GLN A 159 -15.09 -19.87 -8.89
N GLY A 160 -15.46 -19.40 -7.68
CA GLY A 160 -16.85 -19.14 -7.31
C GLY A 160 -17.48 -17.91 -7.98
N SER A 161 -16.69 -17.06 -8.64
CA SER A 161 -17.19 -15.84 -9.30
C SER A 161 -17.58 -16.13 -10.75
N GLY A 162 -18.79 -16.68 -10.96
CA GLY A 162 -19.24 -17.15 -12.29
C GLY A 162 -19.12 -16.13 -13.42
N SER A 163 -19.55 -14.87 -13.21
CA SER A 163 -19.43 -13.80 -14.21
C SER A 163 -17.97 -13.51 -14.55
N PHE A 164 -17.10 -13.43 -13.54
CA PHE A 164 -15.67 -13.22 -13.73
C PHE A 164 -15.01 -14.39 -14.46
N THR A 165 -15.29 -15.63 -14.05
CA THR A 165 -14.78 -16.84 -14.71
C THR A 165 -15.16 -16.87 -16.19
N LYS A 166 -16.39 -16.44 -16.54
CA LYS A 166 -16.83 -16.32 -17.94
C LYS A 166 -16.02 -15.27 -18.72
N LEU A 167 -15.81 -14.09 -18.14
CA LEU A 167 -14.99 -13.04 -18.77
C LEU A 167 -13.54 -13.50 -19.00
N VAL A 168 -12.95 -14.21 -18.03
CA VAL A 168 -11.60 -14.75 -18.15
C VAL A 168 -11.53 -15.85 -19.21
N ALA A 169 -12.49 -16.77 -19.23
CA ALA A 169 -12.55 -17.84 -20.23
C ALA A 169 -12.73 -17.30 -21.66
N ASN A 170 -13.47 -16.20 -21.81
CA ASN A 170 -13.70 -15.52 -23.08
C ASN A 170 -12.60 -14.52 -23.45
N LYS A 171 -11.56 -14.36 -22.60
CA LYS A 171 -10.51 -13.35 -22.74
C LYS A 171 -11.06 -11.95 -23.04
N ASP A 172 -11.97 -11.46 -22.20
CA ASP A 172 -12.60 -10.16 -22.41
C ASP A 172 -11.56 -9.03 -22.46
N SER A 173 -11.50 -8.32 -23.59
CA SER A 173 -10.51 -7.27 -23.85
C SER A 173 -10.52 -6.14 -22.81
N ARG A 174 -11.63 -5.90 -22.11
CA ARG A 174 -11.72 -4.87 -21.05
C ARG A 174 -10.92 -5.28 -19.81
N ILE A 175 -10.92 -6.58 -19.48
CA ILE A 175 -10.06 -7.13 -18.40
C ILE A 175 -8.58 -6.99 -18.78
N ALA A 176 -8.22 -7.28 -20.03
CA ALA A 176 -6.85 -7.10 -20.51
C ALA A 176 -6.40 -5.64 -20.40
N LYS A 177 -7.22 -4.71 -20.91
CA LYS A 177 -6.97 -3.26 -20.81
C LYS A 177 -6.84 -2.78 -19.36
N ALA A 178 -7.67 -3.30 -18.44
CA ALA A 178 -7.55 -2.98 -17.03
C ALA A 178 -6.18 -3.39 -16.49
N ILE A 179 -5.75 -4.64 -16.70
CA ILE A 179 -4.45 -5.14 -16.23
C ILE A 179 -3.27 -4.40 -16.87
N ASP A 180 -3.37 -4.10 -18.17
CA ASP A 180 -2.31 -3.45 -18.93
C ASP A 180 -2.17 -1.95 -18.64
N CYS A 181 -3.19 -1.30 -18.06
CA CYS A 181 -3.06 0.08 -17.61
C CYS A 181 -2.19 0.22 -16.36
N ILE A 182 -1.97 -0.87 -15.61
CA ILE A 182 -1.07 -0.88 -14.45
C ILE A 182 0.39 -0.96 -14.93
N PRO A 183 1.26 0.01 -14.55
CA PRO A 183 2.65 0.01 -14.95
C PRO A 183 3.37 -1.29 -14.59
N SER A 184 4.05 -1.90 -15.57
CA SER A 184 4.84 -3.12 -15.37
C SER A 184 6.12 -2.89 -14.55
N ARG A 185 6.63 -1.66 -14.55
CA ARG A 185 7.81 -1.22 -13.81
C ARG A 185 7.60 0.19 -13.27
N GLY A 186 8.40 0.55 -12.26
CA GLY A 186 8.33 1.87 -11.65
C GLY A 186 7.16 2.03 -10.68
N PRO A 187 6.91 3.28 -10.23
CA PRO A 187 5.87 3.57 -9.26
C PRO A 187 4.48 3.30 -9.85
N VAL A 188 3.58 2.80 -9.00
CA VAL A 188 2.15 2.70 -9.29
C VAL A 188 1.45 3.80 -8.48
N THR A 189 0.65 4.62 -9.14
CA THR A 189 -0.08 5.72 -8.52
C THR A 189 -1.53 5.33 -8.22
N GLU A 190 -2.21 6.13 -7.40
CA GLU A 190 -3.65 5.97 -7.17
C GLU A 190 -4.44 6.16 -8.46
N SER A 191 -4.04 7.12 -9.31
CA SER A 191 -4.67 7.31 -10.62
C SER A 191 -4.55 6.09 -11.54
N ASP A 192 -3.46 5.32 -11.46
CA ASP A 192 -3.33 4.05 -12.20
C ASP A 192 -4.35 3.02 -11.68
N PHE A 193 -4.52 2.96 -10.36
CA PHE A 193 -5.51 2.10 -9.71
C PHE A 193 -6.95 2.52 -10.05
N ASP A 194 -7.28 3.81 -9.99
CA ASP A 194 -8.61 4.33 -10.34
C ASP A 194 -8.96 4.00 -11.79
N ARG A 195 -7.99 4.17 -12.69
CA ARG A 195 -8.14 3.79 -14.10
C ARG A 195 -8.36 2.29 -14.26
N PHE A 196 -7.64 1.47 -13.50
CA PHE A 196 -7.88 0.03 -13.46
C PHE A 196 -9.32 -0.27 -13.02
N CYS A 197 -9.82 0.36 -11.95
CA CYS A 197 -11.17 0.12 -11.43
C CYS A 197 -12.24 0.42 -12.48
N VAL A 198 -12.16 1.59 -13.14
CA VAL A 198 -13.10 1.96 -14.22
C VAL A 198 -13.09 0.94 -15.35
N LEU A 199 -11.91 0.53 -15.83
CA LEU A 199 -11.79 -0.44 -16.92
C LEU A 199 -12.27 -1.83 -16.51
N PHE A 200 -11.92 -2.27 -15.29
CA PHE A 200 -12.30 -3.56 -14.75
C PHE A 200 -13.82 -3.66 -14.59
N GLU A 201 -14.46 -2.65 -13.99
CA GLU A 201 -15.91 -2.61 -13.80
C GLU A 201 -16.67 -2.55 -15.13
N SER A 202 -16.13 -1.84 -16.12
CA SER A 202 -16.72 -1.80 -17.47
C SER A 202 -16.81 -3.17 -18.13
N ALA A 203 -15.98 -4.15 -17.72
CA ALA A 203 -16.04 -5.53 -18.20
C ALA A 203 -17.33 -6.27 -17.77
N PHE A 204 -18.00 -5.77 -16.74
CA PHE A 204 -19.20 -6.37 -16.16
C PHE A 204 -20.50 -5.69 -16.60
N SER A 205 -20.47 -4.74 -17.54
CA SER A 205 -21.67 -4.02 -18.02
C SER A 205 -22.80 -4.96 -18.46
N ASP A 206 -22.43 -6.12 -18.99
CA ASP A 206 -23.35 -7.13 -19.55
C ASP A 206 -23.61 -8.30 -18.57
N SER A 207 -23.19 -8.15 -17.31
CA SER A 207 -23.25 -9.19 -16.29
C SER A 207 -24.23 -8.85 -15.16
N ALA A 208 -24.98 -9.85 -14.69
CA ALA A 208 -25.87 -9.71 -13.54
C ALA A 208 -25.14 -9.48 -12.20
N ARG A 209 -23.83 -9.73 -12.14
CA ARG A 209 -22.98 -9.54 -10.96
C ARG A 209 -21.65 -8.91 -11.37
N ILE A 210 -21.21 -7.92 -10.60
CA ILE A 210 -19.92 -7.25 -10.77
C ILE A 210 -18.83 -8.07 -10.09
N GLY A 211 -17.64 -8.14 -10.70
CA GLY A 211 -16.44 -8.66 -10.04
C GLY A 211 -16.13 -7.81 -8.82
N ARG A 212 -16.20 -8.40 -7.62
CA ARG A 212 -15.96 -7.65 -6.38
C ARG A 212 -14.46 -7.45 -6.16
N TYR A 213 -14.10 -6.74 -5.09
CA TYR A 213 -12.70 -6.51 -4.70
C TYR A 213 -11.81 -7.78 -4.70
N PRO A 214 -12.25 -9.02 -4.37
CA PRO A 214 -11.35 -10.18 -4.39
C PRO A 214 -10.85 -10.49 -5.80
N THR A 215 -11.71 -10.41 -6.81
CA THR A 215 -11.32 -10.68 -8.21
C THR A 215 -10.41 -9.59 -8.76
N ALA A 216 -10.69 -8.33 -8.43
CA ALA A 216 -9.86 -7.19 -8.84
C ALA A 216 -8.47 -7.24 -8.20
N THR A 217 -8.41 -7.36 -6.88
CA THR A 217 -7.15 -7.35 -6.11
C THR A 217 -6.30 -8.59 -6.39
N ARG A 218 -6.94 -9.72 -6.77
CA ARG A 218 -6.22 -10.88 -7.34
C ARG A 218 -5.44 -10.50 -8.59
N LEU A 219 -6.09 -9.94 -9.61
CA LEU A 219 -5.44 -9.57 -10.86
C LEU A 219 -4.29 -8.58 -10.62
N LEU A 220 -4.52 -7.58 -9.77
CA LEU A 220 -3.53 -6.57 -9.39
C LEU A 220 -2.31 -7.19 -8.70
N ALA A 221 -2.52 -8.04 -7.69
CA ALA A 221 -1.44 -8.71 -6.96
C ALA A 221 -0.62 -9.64 -7.86
N MET A 222 -1.23 -10.27 -8.86
CA MET A 222 -0.48 -11.10 -9.81
C MET A 222 0.33 -10.26 -10.80
N LYS A 223 -0.17 -9.08 -11.21
CA LYS A 223 0.54 -8.14 -12.10
C LYS A 223 1.69 -7.43 -11.40
N ARG A 224 1.48 -6.97 -10.18
CA ARG A 224 2.45 -6.22 -9.36
C ARG A 224 2.48 -6.76 -7.92
N PRO A 225 3.08 -7.94 -7.70
CA PRO A 225 3.15 -8.58 -6.38
C PRO A 225 4.02 -7.79 -5.39
N ASP A 226 4.80 -6.84 -5.87
CA ASP A 226 5.55 -5.90 -5.05
C ASP A 226 4.69 -4.73 -4.51
N VAL A 227 3.51 -4.49 -5.08
CA VAL A 227 2.63 -3.35 -4.73
C VAL A 227 1.33 -3.80 -4.10
N PHE A 228 0.65 -4.78 -4.68
CA PHE A 228 -0.73 -5.11 -4.32
C PHE A 228 -0.83 -6.37 -3.46
N VAL A 229 -1.80 -6.35 -2.55
CA VAL A 229 -2.22 -7.51 -1.74
C VAL A 229 -3.51 -8.06 -2.31
N CYS A 230 -3.54 -9.36 -2.63
CA CYS A 230 -4.81 -10.00 -2.98
C CYS A 230 -5.64 -10.19 -1.70
N VAL A 231 -6.78 -9.51 -1.57
CA VAL A 231 -7.65 -9.67 -0.38
C VAL A 231 -8.75 -10.66 -0.69
N ASN A 232 -8.85 -11.72 0.11
CA ASN A 232 -9.77 -12.82 -0.06
C ASN A 232 -10.44 -13.17 1.28
N ASN A 233 -11.33 -14.17 1.29
CA ASN A 233 -12.04 -14.53 2.53
C ASN A 233 -11.11 -15.07 3.62
N GLY A 234 -10.01 -15.75 3.25
CA GLY A 234 -9.08 -16.36 4.20
C GLY A 234 -8.13 -15.38 4.86
N ASN A 235 -7.85 -14.23 4.25
CA ASN A 235 -6.95 -13.24 4.84
C ASN A 235 -7.64 -11.96 5.35
N LYS A 236 -8.89 -11.70 4.94
CA LYS A 236 -9.52 -10.39 5.17
C LYS A 236 -9.68 -10.04 6.64
N ALA A 237 -10.11 -10.98 7.48
CA ALA A 237 -10.37 -10.68 8.89
C ALA A 237 -9.09 -10.26 9.62
N SER A 238 -8.04 -11.07 9.49
CA SER A 238 -6.72 -10.81 10.07
C SER A 238 -6.08 -9.54 9.50
N LEU A 239 -6.18 -9.31 8.18
CA LEU A 239 -5.66 -8.09 7.56
C LEU A 239 -6.42 -6.82 8.00
N ALA A 240 -7.74 -6.91 8.17
CA ALA A 240 -8.58 -5.80 8.61
C ALA A 240 -8.28 -5.38 10.05
N ASP A 241 -8.00 -6.35 10.93
CA ASP A 241 -7.51 -6.10 12.28
C ASP A 241 -6.14 -5.39 12.25
N ALA A 242 -5.20 -5.95 11.48
CA ALA A 242 -3.85 -5.41 11.35
C ALA A 242 -3.79 -4.01 10.71
N LEU A 243 -4.79 -3.60 9.93
CA LEU A 243 -4.86 -2.28 9.29
C LEU A 243 -5.97 -1.40 9.86
N HIS A 244 -6.61 -1.82 10.96
CA HIS A 244 -7.64 -1.09 11.69
C HIS A 244 -8.81 -0.58 10.81
N PHE A 245 -9.41 -1.47 10.03
CA PHE A 245 -10.67 -1.21 9.34
C PHE A 245 -11.71 -2.31 9.57
N ALA A 246 -13.00 -2.01 9.39
CA ALA A 246 -14.04 -3.02 9.54
C ALA A 246 -14.10 -3.95 8.31
N PRO A 247 -13.93 -5.29 8.44
CA PRO A 247 -13.78 -6.21 7.30
C PRO A 247 -15.02 -6.29 6.40
N THR A 248 -16.21 -5.97 6.92
CA THR A 248 -17.46 -5.96 6.15
C THR A 248 -17.60 -4.74 5.24
N THR A 249 -16.78 -3.71 5.45
CA THR A 249 -16.89 -2.41 4.77
C THR A 249 -15.86 -2.23 3.65
N LEU A 250 -14.99 -3.23 3.44
CA LEU A 250 -14.02 -3.21 2.34
C LEU A 250 -14.75 -3.36 0.99
N SER A 251 -14.51 -2.41 0.09
CA SER A 251 -14.94 -2.41 -1.31
C SER A 251 -13.73 -2.27 -2.22
N LEU A 252 -13.96 -2.28 -3.54
CA LEU A 252 -12.89 -1.97 -4.48
C LEU A 252 -12.51 -0.48 -4.38
N ASP A 253 -13.50 0.41 -4.29
CA ASP A 253 -13.31 1.87 -4.21
C ASP A 253 -12.41 2.31 -3.06
N ASN A 254 -12.51 1.65 -1.90
CA ASN A 254 -11.74 2.02 -0.71
C ASN A 254 -10.53 1.10 -0.45
N TYR A 255 -10.23 0.17 -1.35
CA TYR A 255 -9.11 -0.76 -1.19
C TYR A 255 -7.76 -0.03 -1.17
N TRP A 256 -7.60 0.99 -2.01
CA TRP A 256 -6.36 1.76 -2.06
C TRP A 256 -6.05 2.44 -0.72
N GLU A 257 -6.98 3.27 -0.24
CA GLU A 257 -6.89 3.99 1.03
C GLU A 257 -6.70 3.03 2.22
N ARG A 258 -7.40 1.90 2.24
CA ARG A 258 -7.45 1.02 3.42
C ARG A 258 -6.36 -0.03 3.47
N VAL A 259 -5.79 -0.40 2.33
CA VAL A 259 -4.82 -1.50 2.25
C VAL A 259 -3.49 -1.00 1.69
N ILE A 260 -3.50 -0.33 0.54
CA ILE A 260 -2.28 0.02 -0.17
C ILE A 260 -1.57 1.20 0.48
N GLU A 261 -2.29 2.25 0.87
CA GLU A 261 -1.66 3.41 1.51
C GLU A 261 -0.99 3.05 2.85
N PRO A 262 -1.63 2.31 3.78
CA PRO A 262 -0.99 1.89 5.02
C PRO A 262 0.22 0.99 4.77
N ILE A 263 0.12 0.02 3.86
CA ILE A 263 1.24 -0.89 3.53
C ILE A 263 2.43 -0.12 2.97
N ARG A 264 2.20 0.92 2.15
CA ARG A 264 3.27 1.81 1.67
C ARG A 264 3.96 2.59 2.78
N LEU A 265 3.39 2.65 3.98
CA LEU A 265 4.01 3.21 5.18
C LEU A 265 4.83 2.21 5.98
N ALA A 266 4.80 0.92 5.62
CA ALA A 266 5.50 -0.11 6.36
C ALA A 266 7.02 0.01 6.22
N LYS A 267 7.74 -0.30 7.32
CA LYS A 267 9.21 -0.34 7.31
C LYS A 267 9.75 -1.39 6.36
N TRP A 268 9.17 -2.59 6.33
CA TRP A 268 9.58 -3.66 5.41
C TRP A 268 9.29 -3.32 3.95
N TYR A 269 8.23 -2.55 3.66
CA TYR A 269 7.87 -2.17 2.29
C TYR A 269 8.89 -1.18 1.70
N ASN A 270 9.40 -0.27 2.53
CA ASN A 270 10.38 0.76 2.16
C ASN A 270 11.83 0.34 2.43
N ALA A 271 12.07 -0.89 2.91
CA ALA A 271 13.41 -1.40 3.12
C ALA A 271 14.15 -1.51 1.78
N PRO A 272 15.48 -1.24 1.75
CA PRO A 272 16.27 -1.46 0.55
C PRO A 272 16.15 -2.92 0.11
N ARG A 273 16.13 -3.14 -1.20
CA ARG A 273 16.10 -4.50 -1.75
C ARG A 273 17.34 -5.27 -1.26
N PRO A 274 17.17 -6.40 -0.56
CA PRO A 274 18.29 -7.17 -0.04
C PRO A 274 19.06 -7.83 -1.18
N GLU A 275 20.32 -8.15 -0.91
CA GLU A 275 21.13 -9.02 -1.78
C GLU A 275 20.83 -10.50 -1.50
N GLY A 276 21.13 -11.37 -2.47
CA GLY A 276 21.04 -12.81 -2.28
C GLY A 276 19.61 -13.40 -2.34
N ALA A 277 19.35 -14.38 -1.47
CA ALA A 277 18.19 -15.27 -1.57
C ALA A 277 16.83 -14.56 -1.39
N ASP A 278 16.78 -13.54 -0.53
CA ASP A 278 15.53 -12.82 -0.20
C ASP A 278 15.16 -11.75 -1.23
N ALA A 279 16.05 -11.47 -2.18
CA ALA A 279 15.83 -10.47 -3.22
C ALA A 279 14.56 -10.72 -4.03
N LYS A 280 14.26 -12.00 -4.32
CA LYS A 280 13.05 -12.41 -5.05
C LYS A 280 11.79 -12.21 -4.22
N ALA A 281 11.86 -12.45 -2.91
CA ALA A 281 10.74 -12.22 -2.00
C ALA A 281 10.46 -10.72 -1.88
N TRP A 282 11.50 -9.89 -1.89
CA TRP A 282 11.35 -8.43 -1.92
C TRP A 282 10.63 -7.92 -3.17
N ASP A 283 10.92 -8.52 -4.33
CA ASP A 283 10.21 -8.26 -5.59
C ASP A 283 8.74 -8.72 -5.59
N CYS A 284 8.31 -9.39 -4.52
CA CYS A 284 6.96 -9.95 -4.34
C CYS A 284 6.33 -9.54 -3.00
N ARG A 285 6.92 -8.56 -2.30
CA ARG A 285 6.70 -8.33 -0.87
C ARG A 285 5.26 -8.06 -0.47
N ALA A 286 4.49 -7.32 -1.28
CA ALA A 286 3.10 -7.01 -0.94
C ALA A 286 2.21 -8.25 -1.03
N ALA A 287 2.36 -9.07 -2.08
CA ALA A 287 1.61 -10.31 -2.21
C ALA A 287 1.87 -11.28 -1.03
N LEU A 288 3.08 -11.26 -0.46
CA LEU A 288 3.45 -12.09 0.70
C LEU A 288 2.75 -11.70 2.01
N VAL A 289 2.08 -10.54 2.09
CA VAL A 289 1.18 -10.23 3.20
C VAL A 289 0.10 -11.30 3.35
N ASP A 290 -0.33 -11.92 2.24
CA ASP A 290 -1.26 -13.06 2.28
C ASP A 290 -0.66 -14.27 3.03
N ALA A 291 0.65 -14.54 2.93
CA ALA A 291 1.27 -15.66 3.65
C ALA A 291 1.26 -15.48 5.18
N ILE A 292 1.21 -14.24 5.66
CA ILE A 292 1.16 -13.89 7.09
C ILE A 292 -0.28 -13.96 7.61
N HIS A 293 -1.25 -13.47 6.83
CA HIS A 293 -2.63 -13.26 7.29
C HIS A 293 -3.63 -14.32 6.81
N TYR A 294 -3.25 -15.19 5.87
CA TYR A 294 -4.16 -16.21 5.36
C TYR A 294 -4.40 -17.32 6.39
N GLU A 295 -5.67 -17.55 6.68
CA GLU A 295 -6.20 -18.66 7.44
C GLU A 295 -7.10 -19.51 6.53
N ALA A 296 -7.00 -20.84 6.62
CA ALA A 296 -7.87 -21.72 5.84
C ALA A 296 -9.33 -21.54 6.26
N VAL A 297 -10.21 -21.34 5.26
CA VAL A 297 -11.67 -21.15 5.43
C VAL A 297 -12.43 -22.39 4.99
#